data_AF-A0A946B6T2-F1
#
_entry.id   AF-A0A946B6T2-F1
#
_cell.length_a   1.000
_cell.length_b   1.000
_cell.length_c   1.000
_cell.angle_alpha   90.00
_cell.angle_beta   90.00
_cell.angle_gamma   90.00
#
_symmetry.space_group_name_H-M   'P 1'
#
loop_
_entity.id
_entity.type
_entity.pdbx_description
1 polymer ?
#
loop_
_entity_poly.entity_id
_entity_poly.type
_entity_poly.pdbx_seq_one_letter_code
_entity_poly.pdbx_strand_id
1 'polypeptide(L)'
;MSAASCGFGPKEFGAIIHGPATTFWTNEEQTLLRAVDAIVEGPAITDRLWEKLTDHWSASEILDILAMIGNYVMLAMALNTLRIPPDPGYPEFNERTPPRSKPSIQFLSPAHPQGEARVLPSTGAHLSPKDSDLLVKARGPFESVNIIDTLAHNMDLLRRWLPFFNHCLHKQTLDPRARELVILRTGWLAGSSYEWSQHVPIALKRGVKPAEINAIPDGPFHEEWNGADRALLEAVDGLMTNFTMTDSEWQRVARNLMPSAILDLIFTVGQYRLVAGLLRGFNVQLDSYLRFPPAVD
;
A
#
# COMPACT_ATOMS: atom_id res chain seq x y z
N MET A 1 6.23 16.97 15.22
CA MET A 1 7.59 16.80 15.78
C MET A 1 8.55 16.86 14.60
N SER A 2 9.66 17.59 14.68
CA SER A 2 10.65 17.65 13.59
C SER A 2 11.77 16.63 13.83
N ALA A 3 12.47 16.18 12.77
CA ALA A 3 13.61 15.27 12.91
C ALA A 3 14.66 15.83 13.89
N ALA A 4 14.93 17.14 13.82
CA ALA A 4 15.84 17.82 14.74
C ALA A 4 15.39 17.73 16.21
N SER A 5 14.09 17.81 16.50
CA SER A 5 13.58 17.61 17.86
C SER A 5 13.72 16.17 18.38
N CYS A 6 13.99 15.22 17.49
CA CYS A 6 14.31 13.83 17.82
C CYS A 6 15.82 13.55 17.84
N GLY A 7 16.66 14.58 17.74
CA GLY A 7 18.13 14.44 17.76
C GLY A 7 18.79 14.20 16.40
N PHE A 8 18.04 14.23 15.28
CA PHE A 8 18.65 14.09 13.96
C PHE A 8 19.36 15.38 13.53
N GLY A 9 20.67 15.27 13.28
CA GLY A 9 21.52 16.33 12.76
C GLY A 9 22.09 16.01 11.38
N PRO A 10 23.08 16.80 10.92
CA PRO A 10 23.67 16.64 9.59
C PRO A 10 24.29 15.26 9.33
N LYS A 11 24.80 14.58 10.37
CA LYS A 11 25.42 13.26 10.23
C LYS A 11 24.38 12.18 9.97
N GLU A 12 23.29 12.20 10.73
CA GLU A 12 22.16 11.30 10.59
C GLU A 12 21.50 11.48 9.20
N PHE A 13 21.32 12.73 8.76
CA PHE A 13 20.81 13.01 7.41
C PHE A 13 21.75 12.49 6.32
N GLY A 14 23.06 12.68 6.47
CA GLY A 14 24.05 12.11 5.55
C GLY A 14 24.00 10.58 5.52
N ALA A 15 23.90 9.94 6.67
CA ALA A 15 23.82 8.49 6.78
C ALA A 15 22.53 7.92 6.17
N ILE A 16 21.39 8.63 6.26
CA ILE A 16 20.11 8.20 5.66
C ILE A 16 20.26 8.07 4.14
N ILE A 17 20.91 9.05 3.51
CA ILE A 17 21.12 9.10 2.06
C ILE A 17 21.92 7.88 1.57
N HIS A 18 22.88 7.43 2.38
CA HIS A 18 23.73 6.27 2.08
C HIS A 18 23.12 4.92 2.51
N GLY A 19 21.95 4.96 3.17
CA GLY A 19 21.15 3.78 3.48
C GLY A 19 21.65 2.92 4.65
N PRO A 20 21.05 1.74 4.84
CA PRO A 20 21.27 0.88 6.01
C PRO A 20 22.63 0.17 6.04
N ALA A 21 23.43 0.24 4.98
CA ALA A 21 24.73 -0.45 4.90
C ALA A 21 25.88 0.33 5.56
N THR A 22 25.64 1.58 5.96
CA THR A 22 26.66 2.38 6.65
C THR A 22 26.92 1.85 8.06
N THR A 23 28.14 2.04 8.56
CA THR A 23 28.50 1.70 9.95
C THR A 23 27.99 2.71 10.98
N PHE A 24 27.24 3.72 10.54
CA PHE A 24 26.71 4.77 11.40
C PHE A 24 25.56 4.26 12.27
N TRP A 25 24.72 3.40 11.70
CA TRP A 25 23.51 2.90 12.30
C TRP A 25 23.78 1.74 13.26
N THR A 26 23.07 1.73 14.39
CA THR A 26 22.94 0.55 15.25
C THR A 26 22.24 -0.59 14.49
N ASN A 27 22.36 -1.83 14.97
CA ASN A 27 21.69 -2.99 14.35
C ASN A 27 20.16 -2.81 14.28
N GLU A 28 19.60 -2.17 15.31
CA GLU A 28 18.17 -1.84 15.39
C GLU A 28 17.79 -0.86 14.26
N GLU A 29 18.49 0.26 14.13
CA GLU A 29 18.24 1.28 13.10
C GLU A 29 18.47 0.73 11.68
N GLN A 30 19.50 -0.10 11.47
CA GLN A 30 19.70 -0.78 10.19
C GLN A 30 18.51 -1.68 9.83
N THR A 31 17.90 -2.32 10.81
CA THR A 31 16.73 -3.20 10.61
C THR A 31 15.52 -2.37 10.21
N LEU A 32 15.26 -1.23 10.88
CA LEU A 32 14.20 -0.29 10.48
C LEU A 32 14.40 0.24 9.07
N LEU A 33 15.61 0.73 8.75
CA LEU A 33 15.92 1.27 7.42
C LEU A 33 15.79 0.22 6.32
N ARG A 34 16.14 -1.05 6.61
CA ARG A 34 15.91 -2.16 5.68
C ARG A 34 14.42 -2.49 5.50
N ALA A 35 13.60 -2.32 6.54
CA ALA A 35 12.14 -2.44 6.41
C ALA A 35 11.56 -1.31 5.55
N VAL A 36 12.07 -0.08 5.70
CA VAL A 36 11.73 1.05 4.82
C VAL A 36 12.07 0.73 3.38
N ASP A 37 13.32 0.38 3.09
CA ASP A 37 13.77 0.09 1.73
C ASP A 37 12.98 -1.08 1.13
N ALA A 38 12.77 -2.16 1.91
CA ALA A 38 11.96 -3.29 1.48
C ALA A 38 10.56 -2.84 1.06
N ILE A 39 9.78 -2.21 1.95
CA ILE A 39 8.40 -1.78 1.64
C ILE A 39 8.34 -0.73 0.53
N VAL A 40 9.35 0.12 0.37
CA VAL A 40 9.43 1.12 -0.72
C VAL A 40 9.77 0.44 -2.06
N GLU A 41 10.67 -0.53 -2.10
CA GLU A 41 11.09 -1.19 -3.34
C GLU A 41 10.13 -2.29 -3.81
N GLY A 42 9.46 -2.97 -2.89
CA GLY A 42 8.42 -3.95 -3.20
C GLY A 42 7.59 -4.19 -1.94
N PRO A 43 6.25 -4.21 -1.98
CA PRO A 43 5.43 -4.18 -0.77
C PRO A 43 5.41 -5.55 -0.04
N ALA A 44 6.57 -6.00 0.46
CA ALA A 44 6.77 -7.17 1.28
C ALA A 44 8.12 -7.11 1.99
N ILE A 45 8.20 -7.81 3.12
CA ILE A 45 9.43 -8.04 3.86
C ILE A 45 9.72 -9.54 3.92
N THR A 46 10.99 -9.93 3.75
CA THR A 46 11.41 -11.34 3.77
C THR A 46 11.29 -11.95 5.17
N ASP A 47 11.25 -13.28 5.28
CA ASP A 47 11.19 -13.97 6.59
C ASP A 47 12.40 -13.63 7.45
N ARG A 48 13.58 -13.55 6.83
CA ARG A 48 14.81 -13.11 7.51
C ARG A 48 14.72 -11.69 8.07
N LEU A 49 14.06 -10.77 7.34
CA LEU A 49 13.88 -9.41 7.83
C LEU A 49 12.81 -9.35 8.93
N TRP A 50 11.78 -10.18 8.82
CA TRP A 50 10.79 -10.36 9.89
C TRP A 50 11.41 -10.85 11.19
N GLU A 51 12.24 -11.90 11.15
CA GLU A 51 12.95 -12.42 12.32
C GLU A 51 13.73 -11.30 13.04
N LYS A 52 14.47 -10.50 12.28
CA LYS A 52 15.20 -9.35 12.82
C LYS A 52 14.30 -8.27 13.41
N LEU A 53 13.16 -8.00 12.80
CA LEU A 53 12.20 -7.05 13.36
C LEU A 53 11.66 -7.57 14.71
N THR A 54 11.37 -8.86 14.81
CA THR A 54 10.87 -9.48 16.05
C THR A 54 11.90 -9.59 17.16
N ASP A 55 13.19 -9.44 16.87
CA ASP A 55 14.24 -9.32 17.89
C ASP A 55 14.14 -8.01 18.69
N HIS A 56 13.46 -6.99 18.13
CA HIS A 56 13.43 -5.62 18.67
C HIS A 56 12.02 -5.11 18.97
N TRP A 57 11.01 -5.51 18.18
CA TRP A 57 9.66 -4.99 18.26
C TRP A 57 8.62 -6.10 18.35
N SER A 58 7.55 -5.83 19.08
CA SER A 58 6.34 -6.66 19.09
C SER A 58 5.61 -6.64 17.74
N ALA A 59 4.74 -7.62 17.51
CA ALA A 59 3.87 -7.65 16.34
C ALA A 59 3.05 -6.36 16.14
N SER A 60 2.58 -5.75 17.23
CA SER A 60 1.81 -4.50 17.21
C SER A 60 2.67 -3.30 16.78
N GLU A 61 3.92 -3.23 17.24
CA GLU A 61 4.87 -2.19 16.85
C GLU A 61 5.34 -2.37 15.40
N ILE A 62 5.57 -3.61 14.95
CA ILE A 62 5.89 -3.90 13.54
C ILE A 62 4.72 -3.47 12.64
N LEU A 63 3.49 -3.68 13.08
CA LEU A 63 2.29 -3.27 12.35
C LEU A 63 2.24 -1.74 12.17
N ASP A 64 2.54 -1.00 13.23
CA ASP A 64 2.68 0.47 13.18
C ASP A 64 3.82 0.90 12.24
N ILE A 65 4.99 0.24 12.30
CA ILE A 65 6.13 0.54 11.44
C ILE A 65 5.75 0.35 9.96
N LEU A 66 5.19 -0.80 9.58
CA LEU A 66 4.83 -1.07 8.18
C LEU A 66 3.70 -0.14 7.70
N ALA A 67 2.69 0.11 8.53
CA ALA A 67 1.61 1.03 8.20
C ALA A 67 2.12 2.47 8.04
N MET A 68 3.04 2.91 8.89
CA MET A 68 3.67 4.23 8.79
C MET A 68 4.45 4.36 7.48
N ILE A 69 5.29 3.38 7.12
CA ILE A 69 6.05 3.41 5.86
C ILE A 69 5.11 3.51 4.67
N GLY A 70 4.06 2.67 4.62
CA GLY A 70 3.07 2.71 3.54
C GLY A 70 2.35 4.06 3.43
N ASN A 71 2.00 4.68 4.56
CA ASN A 71 1.36 6.00 4.58
C ASN A 71 2.27 7.09 4.02
N TYR A 72 3.58 7.07 4.35
CA TYR A 72 4.53 8.03 3.79
C TYR A 72 4.78 7.81 2.30
N VAL A 73 4.74 6.57 1.81
CA VAL A 73 4.78 6.30 0.37
C VAL A 73 3.57 6.91 -0.34
N MET A 74 2.36 6.69 0.18
CA MET A 74 1.13 7.29 -0.35
C MET A 74 1.16 8.82 -0.33
N LEU A 75 1.64 9.42 0.76
CA LEU A 75 1.78 10.87 0.85
C LEU A 75 2.80 11.41 -0.16
N ALA A 76 3.95 10.73 -0.31
CA ALA A 76 4.95 11.10 -1.30
C ALA A 76 4.39 11.04 -2.73
N MET A 77 3.56 10.03 -3.05
CA MET A 77 2.87 9.95 -4.34
C MET A 77 2.03 11.20 -4.62
N ALA A 78 1.22 11.63 -3.64
CA ALA A 78 0.39 12.82 -3.78
C ALA A 78 1.23 14.09 -3.95
N LEU A 79 2.22 14.31 -3.08
CA LEU A 79 3.08 15.50 -3.11
C LEU A 79 3.86 15.60 -4.43
N ASN A 80 4.46 14.50 -4.87
CA ASN A 80 5.26 14.46 -6.09
C ASN A 80 4.40 14.65 -7.35
N THR A 81 3.22 14.03 -7.38
CA THR A 81 2.31 14.13 -8.53
C THR A 81 1.73 15.53 -8.67
N LEU A 82 1.34 16.14 -7.55
CA LEU A 82 0.79 17.50 -7.51
C LEU A 82 1.87 18.58 -7.58
N ARG A 83 3.15 18.20 -7.52
CA ARG A 83 4.31 19.11 -7.49
C ARG A 83 4.18 20.17 -6.40
N ILE A 84 3.72 19.75 -5.22
CA ILE A 84 3.60 20.64 -4.08
C ILE A 84 5.02 21.05 -3.66
N PRO A 85 5.37 22.36 -3.72
CA PRO A 85 6.70 22.81 -3.33
C PRO A 85 6.87 22.72 -1.80
N PRO A 86 8.12 22.65 -1.31
CA PRO A 86 8.37 22.87 0.12
C PRO A 86 7.80 24.22 0.59
N ASP A 87 7.42 24.28 1.86
CA ASP A 87 6.99 25.54 2.47
C ASP A 87 8.11 26.60 2.40
N PRO A 88 7.78 27.90 2.26
CA PRO A 88 8.79 28.96 2.25
C PRO A 88 9.74 28.88 3.45
N GLY A 89 11.04 28.94 3.17
CA GLY A 89 12.10 28.84 4.19
C GLY A 89 12.65 27.43 4.42
N TYR A 90 12.08 26.40 3.78
CA TYR A 90 12.68 25.06 3.74
C TYR A 90 13.54 24.89 2.47
N PRO A 91 14.69 24.19 2.56
CA PRO A 91 15.53 23.94 1.40
C PRO A 91 14.85 22.99 0.41
N GLU A 92 15.04 23.24 -0.89
CA GLU A 92 14.69 22.27 -1.92
C GLU A 92 15.61 21.04 -1.85
N PHE A 93 15.11 19.89 -2.32
CA PHE A 93 15.82 18.61 -2.30
C PHE A 93 17.03 18.55 -3.27
N ASN A 94 17.29 19.62 -4.03
CA ASN A 94 18.08 19.64 -5.28
C ASN A 94 19.60 19.80 -5.12
N GLU A 95 20.11 20.40 -4.03
CA GLU A 95 21.54 20.71 -3.91
C GLU A 95 22.34 19.83 -2.92
N ARG A 96 21.65 19.06 -2.06
CA ARG A 96 22.30 18.29 -0.96
C ARG A 96 22.06 16.78 -1.01
N THR A 97 21.23 16.32 -1.93
CA THR A 97 20.88 14.90 -2.06
C THR A 97 21.34 14.42 -3.43
N PRO A 98 22.24 13.42 -3.53
CA PRO A 98 22.61 12.85 -4.81
C PRO A 98 21.35 12.30 -5.50
N PRO A 99 21.27 12.35 -6.84
CA PRO A 99 20.17 11.76 -7.57
C PRO A 99 20.06 10.27 -7.19
N ARG A 100 18.95 9.88 -6.55
CA ARG A 100 18.69 8.46 -6.26
C ARG A 100 18.41 7.78 -7.59
N SER A 101 19.10 6.68 -7.87
CA SER A 101 18.67 5.78 -8.94
C SER A 101 17.21 5.40 -8.69
N LYS A 102 16.36 5.40 -9.72
CA LYS A 102 14.98 4.92 -9.57
C LYS A 102 15.01 3.57 -8.86
N PRO A 103 14.20 3.38 -7.79
CA PRO A 103 14.16 2.09 -7.13
C PRO A 103 13.82 1.02 -8.16
N SER A 104 14.53 -0.10 -8.10
CA SER A 104 14.25 -1.24 -8.97
C SER A 104 13.00 -1.93 -8.46
N ILE A 105 11.83 -1.32 -8.75
CA ILE A 105 10.54 -1.86 -8.34
C ILE A 105 10.35 -3.22 -8.98
N GLN A 106 10.32 -4.26 -8.16
CA GLN A 106 10.02 -5.61 -8.62
C GLN A 106 8.52 -5.82 -8.55
N PHE A 107 7.89 -5.86 -9.73
CA PHE A 107 6.53 -6.37 -9.83
C PHE A 107 6.55 -7.87 -9.61
N LEU A 108 5.74 -8.31 -8.66
CA LEU A 108 5.61 -9.72 -8.32
C LEU A 108 4.26 -10.19 -8.80
N SER A 109 4.22 -11.33 -9.49
CA SER A 109 2.96 -11.99 -9.77
C SER A 109 2.29 -12.35 -8.44
N PRO A 110 0.97 -12.10 -8.28
CA PRO A 110 0.25 -12.57 -7.12
C PRO A 110 0.43 -14.07 -6.94
N ALA A 111 0.81 -14.46 -5.73
CA ALA A 111 0.96 -15.85 -5.33
C ALA A 111 0.21 -16.05 -4.02
N HIS A 112 -0.43 -17.22 -3.89
CA HIS A 112 -1.08 -17.59 -2.63
C HIS A 112 -0.05 -17.54 -1.48
N PRO A 113 -0.40 -16.98 -0.30
CA PRO A 113 0.49 -16.96 0.85
C PRO A 113 0.97 -18.38 1.16
N GLN A 114 2.26 -18.54 1.42
CA GLN A 114 2.86 -19.84 1.73
C GLN A 114 3.08 -19.95 3.23
N GLY A 115 2.89 -21.14 3.81
CA GLY A 115 3.08 -21.36 5.25
C GLY A 115 2.00 -20.67 6.10
N GLU A 116 2.31 -20.44 7.38
CA GLU A 116 1.39 -19.83 8.33
C GLU A 116 1.52 -18.30 8.38
N ALA A 117 0.46 -17.63 8.85
CA ALA A 117 0.53 -16.21 9.13
C ALA A 117 1.61 -15.92 10.18
N ARG A 118 2.40 -14.88 9.97
CA ARG A 118 3.45 -14.46 10.93
C ARG A 118 2.86 -14.00 12.25
N VAL A 119 1.62 -13.53 12.19
CA VAL A 119 0.77 -13.25 13.35
C VAL A 119 -0.60 -13.84 13.04
N LEU A 120 -1.09 -14.73 13.90
CA LEU A 120 -2.41 -15.31 13.73
C LEU A 120 -3.49 -14.23 13.88
N PRO A 121 -4.56 -14.27 13.06
CA PRO A 121 -5.72 -13.40 13.22
C PRO A 121 -6.24 -13.39 14.66
N SER A 122 -6.45 -12.19 15.24
CA SER A 122 -6.98 -12.06 16.59
C SER A 122 -8.42 -12.55 16.68
N THR A 123 -8.70 -13.40 17.66
CA THR A 123 -10.08 -13.84 17.98
C THR A 123 -10.89 -12.74 18.66
N GLY A 124 -10.24 -11.67 19.14
CA GLY A 124 -10.87 -10.59 19.90
C GLY A 124 -11.29 -10.97 21.33
N ALA A 125 -10.98 -12.19 21.81
CA ALA A 125 -11.47 -12.69 23.11
C ALA A 125 -11.03 -11.85 24.33
N HIS A 126 -9.92 -11.11 24.21
CA HIS A 126 -9.37 -10.27 25.27
C HIS A 126 -9.75 -8.78 25.13
N LEU A 127 -10.52 -8.41 24.11
CA LEU A 127 -10.84 -7.02 23.81
C LEU A 127 -11.89 -6.45 24.77
N SER A 128 -11.80 -5.15 25.01
CA SER A 128 -12.84 -4.40 25.72
C SER A 128 -14.17 -4.47 24.94
N PRO A 129 -15.35 -4.32 25.57
CA PRO A 129 -16.63 -4.33 24.85
C PRO A 129 -16.69 -3.34 23.67
N LYS A 130 -16.10 -2.14 23.85
CA LYS A 130 -16.02 -1.12 22.80
C LYS A 130 -15.17 -1.58 21.60
N ASP A 131 -14.07 -2.29 21.86
CA ASP A 131 -13.15 -2.78 20.84
C ASP A 131 -13.71 -4.00 20.12
N SER A 132 -14.38 -4.89 20.85
CA SER A 132 -15.16 -5.99 20.27
C SER A 132 -16.25 -5.47 19.34
N ASP A 133 -17.01 -4.43 19.75
CA ASP A 133 -18.02 -3.81 18.89
C ASP A 133 -17.42 -3.18 17.63
N LEU A 134 -16.25 -2.54 17.75
CA LEU A 134 -15.54 -1.97 16.60
C LEU A 134 -15.07 -3.07 15.65
N LEU A 135 -14.50 -4.16 16.18
CA LEU A 135 -14.01 -5.29 15.41
C LEU A 135 -15.15 -5.96 14.63
N VAL A 136 -16.28 -6.23 15.28
CA VAL A 136 -17.48 -6.78 14.62
C VAL A 136 -17.96 -5.86 13.50
N LYS A 137 -18.05 -4.55 13.74
CA LYS A 137 -18.44 -3.59 12.71
C LYS A 137 -17.46 -3.56 11.53
N ALA A 138 -16.16 -3.68 11.80
CA ALA A 138 -15.12 -3.67 10.79
C ALA A 138 -15.13 -4.91 9.89
N ARG A 139 -15.51 -6.07 10.43
CA ARG A 139 -15.70 -7.32 9.66
C ARG A 139 -16.95 -7.29 8.76
N GLY A 140 -17.90 -6.40 9.04
CA GLY A 140 -19.16 -6.32 8.30
C GLY A 140 -20.01 -7.58 8.52
N PRO A 141 -20.49 -8.26 7.46
CA PRO A 141 -21.35 -9.43 7.60
C PRO A 141 -20.61 -10.72 7.95
N PHE A 142 -19.27 -10.70 7.99
CA PHE A 142 -18.46 -11.90 8.18
C PHE A 142 -18.09 -12.11 9.65
N GLU A 143 -18.00 -13.37 10.07
CA GLU A 143 -17.54 -13.72 11.42
C GLU A 143 -16.07 -13.37 11.63
N SER A 144 -15.25 -13.50 10.59
CA SER A 144 -13.82 -13.21 10.58
C SER A 144 -13.41 -12.63 9.22
N VAL A 145 -12.48 -11.68 9.26
CA VAL A 145 -11.81 -11.09 8.10
C VAL A 145 -10.35 -10.93 8.48
N ASN A 146 -9.48 -11.78 7.93
CA ASN A 146 -8.11 -11.99 8.40
C ASN A 146 -7.28 -10.70 8.44
N ILE A 147 -7.45 -9.80 7.47
CA ILE A 147 -6.76 -8.50 7.52
C ILE A 147 -7.23 -7.64 8.72
N ILE A 148 -8.54 -7.57 8.96
CA ILE A 148 -9.11 -6.81 10.08
C ILE A 148 -8.68 -7.44 11.41
N ASP A 149 -8.68 -8.77 11.47
CA ASP A 149 -8.33 -9.54 12.66
C ASP A 149 -6.84 -9.50 12.97
N THR A 150 -5.99 -9.38 11.95
CA THR A 150 -4.55 -9.12 12.11
C THR A 150 -4.32 -7.69 12.62
N LEU A 151 -5.03 -6.70 12.07
CA LEU A 151 -4.96 -5.31 12.55
C LEU A 151 -5.50 -5.16 13.98
N ALA A 152 -6.38 -6.06 14.45
CA ALA A 152 -6.92 -6.02 15.81
C ALA A 152 -5.88 -6.31 16.92
N HIS A 153 -4.66 -6.73 16.55
CA HIS A 153 -3.50 -6.70 17.48
C HIS A 153 -3.10 -5.27 17.87
N ASN A 154 -3.53 -4.26 17.10
CA ASN A 154 -3.40 -2.85 17.43
C ASN A 154 -4.73 -2.10 17.19
N MET A 155 -5.61 -2.14 18.20
CA MET A 155 -6.93 -1.52 18.12
C MET A 155 -6.88 0.01 17.96
N ASP A 156 -5.81 0.69 18.38
CA ASP A 156 -5.70 2.15 18.15
C ASP A 156 -5.43 2.46 16.68
N LEU A 157 -4.49 1.74 16.06
CA LEU A 157 -4.25 1.86 14.63
C LEU A 157 -5.52 1.52 13.84
N LEU A 158 -6.15 0.37 14.11
CA LEU A 158 -7.36 -0.07 13.41
C LEU A 158 -8.47 1.00 13.47
N ARG A 159 -8.70 1.58 14.66
CA ARG A 159 -9.73 2.61 14.87
C ARG A 159 -9.49 3.87 14.04
N ARG A 160 -8.23 4.28 13.89
CA ARG A 160 -7.85 5.48 13.13
C ARG A 160 -7.78 5.23 11.63
N TRP A 161 -7.42 4.01 11.24
CA TRP A 161 -7.30 3.60 9.85
C TRP A 161 -8.66 3.39 9.18
N LEU A 162 -9.64 2.79 9.88
CA LEU A 162 -10.95 2.44 9.32
C LEU A 162 -11.69 3.60 8.62
N PRO A 163 -11.79 4.82 9.17
CA PRO A 163 -12.46 5.93 8.49
C PRO A 163 -11.79 6.30 7.17
N PHE A 164 -10.46 6.34 7.13
CA PHE A 164 -9.70 6.67 5.93
C PHE A 164 -9.75 5.54 4.89
N PHE A 165 -9.61 4.29 5.33
CA PHE A 165 -9.78 3.13 4.45
C PHE A 165 -11.18 3.09 3.82
N ASN A 166 -12.22 3.39 4.60
CA ASN A 166 -13.60 3.46 4.09
C ASN A 166 -13.82 4.61 3.10
N HIS A 167 -13.08 5.72 3.22
CA HIS A 167 -13.08 6.77 2.18
C HIS A 167 -12.55 6.19 0.87
N CYS A 168 -11.35 5.61 0.90
CA CYS A 168 -10.70 5.01 -0.27
C CYS A 168 -11.54 3.88 -0.89
N LEU A 169 -12.26 3.09 -0.10
CA LEU A 169 -13.04 1.96 -0.60
C LEU A 169 -14.46 2.32 -1.05
N HIS A 170 -15.11 3.33 -0.47
CA HIS A 170 -16.54 3.57 -0.70
C HIS A 170 -16.90 5.03 -0.97
N LYS A 171 -16.45 5.96 -0.11
CA LYS A 171 -16.95 7.35 -0.03
C LYS A 171 -16.10 8.33 -0.84
N GLN A 172 -15.73 7.95 -2.05
CA GLN A 172 -14.83 8.72 -2.91
C GLN A 172 -15.46 9.04 -4.27
N THR A 173 -14.77 9.84 -5.08
CA THR A 173 -15.29 10.43 -6.33
C THR A 173 -14.94 9.66 -7.60
N LEU A 174 -14.07 8.63 -7.56
CA LEU A 174 -13.98 7.69 -8.69
C LEU A 174 -15.26 6.89 -8.82
N ASP A 175 -15.66 6.62 -10.05
CA ASP A 175 -16.77 5.72 -10.28
C ASP A 175 -16.42 4.31 -9.74
N PRO A 176 -17.43 3.54 -9.28
CA PRO A 176 -17.17 2.24 -8.67
C PRO A 176 -16.44 1.24 -9.58
N ARG A 177 -16.60 1.30 -10.90
CA ARG A 177 -15.92 0.37 -11.83
C ARG A 177 -14.44 0.75 -11.97
N ALA A 178 -14.14 2.03 -12.22
CA ALA A 178 -12.77 2.53 -12.28
C ALA A 178 -12.01 2.27 -10.98
N ARG A 179 -12.66 2.46 -9.83
CA ARG A 179 -12.06 2.14 -8.53
C ARG A 179 -11.63 0.67 -8.45
N GLU A 180 -12.46 -0.27 -8.88
CA GLU A 180 -12.06 -1.69 -8.87
C GLU A 180 -10.93 -2.00 -9.86
N LEU A 181 -10.85 -1.33 -11.02
CA LEU A 181 -9.69 -1.45 -11.92
C LEU A 181 -8.41 -0.97 -11.24
N VAL A 182 -8.46 0.16 -10.54
CA VAL A 182 -7.32 0.71 -9.78
C VAL A 182 -6.88 -0.28 -8.71
N ILE A 183 -7.82 -0.81 -7.94
CA ILE A 183 -7.55 -1.77 -6.87
C ILE A 183 -6.93 -3.05 -7.43
N LEU A 184 -7.53 -3.65 -8.46
CA LEU A 184 -7.05 -4.90 -9.04
C LEU A 184 -5.67 -4.73 -9.68
N ARG A 185 -5.42 -3.65 -10.43
CA ARG A 185 -4.10 -3.40 -11.02
C ARG A 185 -3.05 -3.14 -9.92
N THR A 186 -3.40 -2.37 -8.89
CA THR A 186 -2.50 -2.12 -7.75
C THR A 186 -2.15 -3.42 -7.03
N GLY A 187 -3.15 -4.24 -6.69
CA GLY A 187 -2.96 -5.52 -6.02
C GLY A 187 -2.17 -6.52 -6.87
N TRP A 188 -2.38 -6.53 -8.19
CA TRP A 188 -1.59 -7.33 -9.13
C TRP A 188 -0.12 -6.93 -9.10
N LEU A 189 0.18 -5.64 -9.28
CA LEU A 189 1.55 -5.11 -9.28
C LEU A 189 2.25 -5.29 -7.92
N ALA A 190 1.49 -5.22 -6.83
CA ALA A 190 1.98 -5.45 -5.48
C ALA A 190 2.18 -6.95 -5.14
N GLY A 191 1.74 -7.87 -6.01
CA GLY A 191 1.79 -9.31 -5.79
C GLY A 191 0.84 -9.81 -4.70
N SER A 192 -0.26 -9.10 -4.45
CA SER A 192 -1.22 -9.43 -3.40
C SER A 192 -2.33 -10.36 -3.93
N SER A 193 -2.20 -11.66 -3.67
CA SER A 193 -3.26 -12.62 -4.00
C SER A 193 -4.54 -12.37 -3.19
N TYR A 194 -4.41 -11.84 -1.97
CA TYR A 194 -5.55 -11.55 -1.10
C TYR A 194 -6.41 -10.43 -1.68
N GLU A 195 -5.79 -9.31 -2.09
CA GLU A 195 -6.52 -8.23 -2.75
C GLU A 195 -7.14 -8.69 -4.06
N TRP A 196 -6.39 -9.44 -4.87
CA TRP A 196 -6.89 -10.01 -6.12
C TRP A 196 -8.12 -10.89 -5.89
N SER A 197 -8.03 -11.87 -4.97
CA SER A 197 -9.12 -12.78 -4.63
C SER A 197 -10.35 -12.07 -4.07
N GLN A 198 -10.15 -11.04 -3.23
CA GLN A 198 -11.25 -10.28 -2.63
C GLN A 198 -11.95 -9.39 -3.65
N HIS A 199 -11.18 -8.73 -4.53
CA HIS A 199 -11.71 -7.69 -5.40
C HIS A 199 -12.21 -8.18 -6.75
N VAL A 200 -11.77 -9.34 -7.26
CA VAL A 200 -12.32 -9.88 -8.54
C VAL A 200 -13.85 -10.05 -8.49
N PRO A 201 -14.45 -10.69 -7.46
CA PRO A 201 -15.91 -10.80 -7.36
C PRO A 201 -16.61 -9.43 -7.20
N ILE A 202 -15.94 -8.44 -6.60
CA ILE A 202 -16.47 -7.10 -6.43
C ILE A 202 -16.45 -6.36 -7.78
N ALA A 203 -15.34 -6.42 -8.50
CA ALA A 203 -15.15 -5.86 -9.83
C ALA A 203 -16.20 -6.37 -10.82
N LEU A 204 -16.45 -7.69 -10.85
CA LEU A 204 -17.53 -8.28 -11.64
C LEU A 204 -18.90 -7.66 -11.31
N LYS A 205 -19.23 -7.51 -10.02
CA LYS A 205 -20.48 -6.87 -9.57
C LYS A 205 -20.54 -5.37 -9.90
N ARG A 206 -19.40 -4.71 -10.12
CA ARG A 206 -19.31 -3.30 -10.54
C ARG A 206 -19.23 -3.13 -12.06
N GLY A 207 -19.30 -4.22 -12.82
CA GLY A 207 -19.37 -4.19 -14.28
C GLY A 207 -18.01 -4.26 -14.98
N VAL A 208 -16.94 -4.64 -14.29
CA VAL A 208 -15.69 -5.07 -14.95
C VAL A 208 -15.93 -6.45 -15.55
N LYS A 209 -15.67 -6.61 -16.84
CA LYS A 209 -15.95 -7.86 -17.57
C LYS A 209 -14.87 -8.92 -17.32
N PRO A 210 -15.18 -10.21 -17.47
CA PRO A 210 -14.19 -11.29 -17.42
C PRO A 210 -12.95 -11.05 -18.31
N ALA A 211 -13.15 -10.61 -19.55
CA ALA A 211 -12.05 -10.30 -20.48
C ALA A 211 -11.17 -9.16 -19.97
N GLU A 212 -11.77 -8.10 -19.40
CA GLU A 212 -11.07 -6.99 -18.79
C GLU A 212 -10.26 -7.46 -17.57
N ILE A 213 -10.82 -8.29 -16.69
CA ILE A 213 -10.08 -8.85 -15.53
C ILE A 213 -8.86 -9.67 -15.99
N ASN A 214 -9.03 -10.49 -17.03
CA ASN A 214 -7.94 -11.28 -17.60
C ASN A 214 -6.87 -10.44 -18.29
N ALA A 215 -7.20 -9.22 -18.75
CA ALA A 215 -6.27 -8.28 -19.37
C ALA A 215 -5.50 -7.40 -18.38
N ILE A 216 -5.92 -7.35 -17.09
CA ILE A 216 -5.24 -6.55 -16.08
C ILE A 216 -3.77 -6.96 -15.90
N PRO A 217 -3.40 -8.26 -15.86
CA PRO A 217 -2.00 -8.70 -15.80
C PRO A 217 -1.11 -8.13 -16.90
N ASP A 218 -1.61 -8.11 -18.14
CA ASP A 218 -0.88 -7.69 -19.34
C ASP A 218 -0.70 -6.15 -19.41
N GLY A 219 -1.41 -5.43 -18.56
CA GLY A 219 -1.21 -4.01 -18.33
C GLY A 219 -1.90 -3.11 -19.36
N PRO A 220 -1.62 -1.79 -19.30
CA PRO A 220 -2.44 -0.76 -19.95
C PRO A 220 -2.45 -0.80 -21.48
N PHE A 221 -1.52 -1.54 -22.09
CA PHE A 221 -1.39 -1.63 -23.55
C PHE A 221 -2.07 -2.86 -24.16
N HIS A 222 -2.71 -3.71 -23.34
CA HIS A 222 -3.57 -4.79 -23.83
C HIS A 222 -4.75 -4.23 -24.65
N GLU A 223 -5.22 -4.96 -25.65
CA GLU A 223 -6.22 -4.49 -26.62
C GLU A 223 -7.61 -4.21 -26.03
N GLU A 224 -7.93 -4.81 -24.89
CA GLU A 224 -9.14 -4.52 -24.10
C GLU A 224 -9.18 -3.07 -23.61
N TRP A 225 -8.03 -2.40 -23.46
CA TRP A 225 -7.95 -1.08 -22.84
C TRP A 225 -7.88 0.05 -23.85
N ASN A 226 -8.82 1.00 -23.72
CA ASN A 226 -8.84 2.23 -24.49
C ASN A 226 -9.34 3.39 -23.62
N GLY A 227 -9.25 4.61 -24.17
CA GLY A 227 -9.84 5.80 -23.56
C GLY A 227 -9.45 6.02 -22.09
N ALA A 228 -10.47 6.19 -21.24
CA ALA A 228 -10.30 6.47 -19.82
C ALA A 228 -9.69 5.30 -19.03
N ASP A 229 -10.07 4.05 -19.34
CA ASP A 229 -9.56 2.87 -18.62
C ASP A 229 -8.07 2.66 -18.86
N ARG A 230 -7.61 2.84 -20.11
CA ARG A 230 -6.18 2.80 -20.41
C ARG A 230 -5.43 3.90 -19.67
N ALA A 231 -5.94 5.13 -19.68
CA ALA A 231 -5.31 6.25 -18.97
C ALA A 231 -5.21 5.99 -17.46
N LEU A 232 -6.24 5.35 -16.88
CA LEU A 232 -6.29 4.97 -15.48
C LEU A 232 -5.22 3.92 -15.14
N LEU A 233 -5.11 2.86 -15.94
CA LEU A 233 -4.12 1.80 -15.74
C LEU A 233 -2.68 2.31 -15.93
N GLU A 234 -2.43 3.18 -16.92
CA GLU A 234 -1.12 3.83 -17.08
C GLU A 234 -0.76 4.67 -15.85
N ALA A 235 -1.72 5.38 -15.27
CA ALA A 235 -1.50 6.15 -14.05
C ALA A 235 -1.20 5.27 -12.83
N VAL A 236 -1.88 4.13 -12.69
CA VAL A 236 -1.57 3.14 -11.64
C VAL A 236 -0.14 2.63 -11.80
N ASP A 237 0.25 2.22 -13.01
CA ASP A 237 1.61 1.74 -13.31
C ASP A 237 2.66 2.82 -13.02
N GLY A 238 2.41 4.07 -13.44
CA GLY A 238 3.27 5.22 -13.19
C GLY A 238 3.44 5.52 -11.69
N LEU A 239 2.34 5.53 -10.94
CA LEU A 239 2.36 5.72 -9.49
C LEU A 239 3.09 4.59 -8.77
N MET A 240 2.87 3.33 -9.17
CA MET A 240 3.51 2.16 -8.55
C MET A 240 5.01 2.06 -8.86
N THR A 241 5.46 2.54 -10.03
CA THR A 241 6.89 2.52 -10.43
C THR A 241 7.66 3.77 -10.02
N ASN A 242 7.08 4.95 -10.22
CA ASN A 242 7.79 6.23 -10.12
C ASN A 242 7.40 7.04 -8.88
N PHE A 243 6.39 6.60 -8.12
CA PHE A 243 5.75 7.39 -7.06
C PHE A 243 5.27 8.77 -7.53
N THR A 244 4.95 8.90 -8.82
CA THR A 244 4.44 10.11 -9.45
C THR A 244 3.92 9.79 -10.86
N MET A 245 3.19 10.72 -11.46
CA MET A 245 2.84 10.70 -12.87
C MET A 245 3.73 11.64 -13.68
N THR A 246 4.08 11.24 -14.90
CA THR A 246 4.63 12.13 -15.92
C THR A 246 3.58 13.14 -16.40
N ASP A 247 4.03 14.23 -17.03
CA ASP A 247 3.11 15.23 -17.63
C ASP A 247 2.14 14.57 -18.62
N SER A 248 2.61 13.59 -19.36
CA SER A 248 1.82 12.91 -20.38
C SER A 248 0.72 12.02 -19.76
N GLU A 249 1.03 11.31 -18.69
CA GLU A 249 0.07 10.49 -17.94
C GLU A 249 -0.96 11.38 -17.25
N TRP A 250 -0.51 12.45 -16.59
CA TRP A 250 -1.39 13.46 -15.99
C TRP A 250 -2.38 14.02 -17.01
N GLN A 251 -1.92 14.45 -18.18
CA GLN A 251 -2.79 14.97 -19.24
C GLN A 251 -3.80 13.93 -19.77
N ARG A 252 -3.43 12.65 -19.81
CA ARG A 252 -4.36 11.57 -20.20
C ARG A 252 -5.45 11.38 -19.15
N VAL A 253 -5.09 11.35 -17.87
CA VAL A 253 -6.06 11.20 -16.77
C VAL A 253 -6.96 12.45 -16.65
N ALA A 254 -6.38 13.64 -16.67
CA ALA A 254 -7.09 14.92 -16.50
C ALA A 254 -8.06 15.26 -17.64
N ARG A 255 -7.96 14.59 -18.79
CA ARG A 255 -8.97 14.67 -19.87
C ARG A 255 -10.27 13.92 -19.53
N ASN A 256 -10.21 12.95 -18.62
CA ASN A 256 -11.32 12.06 -18.30
C ASN A 256 -11.81 12.20 -16.86
N LEU A 257 -10.96 12.66 -15.93
CA LEU A 257 -11.26 12.77 -14.51
C LEU A 257 -11.20 14.20 -14.00
N MET A 258 -12.11 14.54 -13.10
CA MET A 258 -12.06 15.76 -12.31
C MET A 258 -10.90 15.73 -11.31
N PRO A 259 -10.37 16.89 -10.87
CA PRO A 259 -9.26 16.93 -9.91
C PRO A 259 -9.48 16.11 -8.62
N SER A 260 -10.71 16.09 -8.09
CA SER A 260 -11.04 15.27 -6.91
C SER A 260 -10.87 13.77 -7.16
N ALA A 261 -11.26 13.31 -8.35
CA ALA A 261 -11.15 11.90 -8.74
C ALA A 261 -9.68 11.51 -9.00
N ILE A 262 -8.85 12.45 -9.44
CA ILE A 262 -7.40 12.23 -9.54
C ILE A 262 -6.77 12.11 -8.15
N LEU A 263 -7.18 12.93 -7.19
CA LEU A 263 -6.74 12.76 -5.80
C LEU A 263 -7.16 11.40 -5.26
N ASP A 264 -8.43 11.03 -5.44
CA ASP A 264 -8.91 9.73 -4.98
C ASP A 264 -8.21 8.56 -5.67
N LEU A 265 -7.83 8.68 -6.96
CA LEU A 265 -6.97 7.71 -7.66
C LEU A 265 -5.63 7.54 -6.94
N ILE A 266 -4.92 8.64 -6.68
CA ILE A 266 -3.60 8.59 -6.03
C ILE A 266 -3.70 7.97 -4.63
N PHE A 267 -4.68 8.38 -3.83
CA PHE A 267 -4.89 7.82 -2.49
C PHE A 267 -5.34 6.36 -2.53
N THR A 268 -6.14 5.96 -3.53
CA THR A 268 -6.52 4.55 -3.71
C THR A 268 -5.31 3.68 -4.03
N VAL A 269 -4.45 4.11 -4.96
CA VAL A 269 -3.20 3.38 -5.29
C VAL A 269 -2.30 3.27 -4.07
N GLY A 270 -2.05 4.38 -3.37
CA GLY A 270 -1.21 4.38 -2.18
C GLY A 270 -1.77 3.53 -1.04
N GLN A 271 -3.09 3.59 -0.81
CA GLN A 271 -3.77 2.81 0.22
C GLN A 271 -3.71 1.31 -0.07
N TYR A 272 -3.99 0.89 -1.31
CA TYR A 272 -3.94 -0.53 -1.67
C TYR A 272 -2.50 -1.06 -1.75
N ARG A 273 -1.53 -0.22 -2.11
CA ARG A 273 -0.11 -0.57 -1.95
C ARG A 273 0.26 -0.80 -0.48
N LEU A 274 -0.23 0.03 0.44
CA LEU A 274 -0.05 -0.16 1.88
C LEU A 274 -0.69 -1.46 2.35
N VAL A 275 -1.94 -1.71 1.96
CA VAL A 275 -2.69 -2.90 2.34
C VAL A 275 -2.01 -4.18 1.85
N ALA A 276 -1.61 -4.23 0.58
CA ALA A 276 -0.79 -5.31 0.04
C ALA A 276 0.52 -5.51 0.84
N GLY A 277 1.17 -4.42 1.23
CA GLY A 277 2.36 -4.42 2.08
C GLY A 277 2.13 -5.08 3.44
N LEU A 278 1.01 -4.76 4.10
CA LEU A 278 0.64 -5.39 5.37
C LEU A 278 0.27 -6.86 5.19
N LEU A 279 -0.56 -7.18 4.19
CA LEU A 279 -0.98 -8.55 3.89
C LEU A 279 0.23 -9.47 3.66
N ARG A 280 1.18 -9.02 2.84
CA ARG A 280 2.39 -9.80 2.54
C ARG A 280 3.42 -9.74 3.66
N GLY A 281 3.57 -8.59 4.30
CA GLY A 281 4.48 -8.40 5.43
C GLY A 281 4.12 -9.23 6.66
N PHE A 282 2.83 -9.51 6.89
CA PHE A 282 2.36 -10.39 7.96
C PHE A 282 2.02 -11.81 7.47
N ASN A 283 2.19 -12.08 6.17
CA ASN A 283 1.79 -13.32 5.52
C ASN A 283 0.33 -13.71 5.84
N VAL A 284 -0.57 -12.73 5.77
CA VAL A 284 -2.00 -12.89 6.08
C VAL A 284 -2.62 -13.88 5.11
N GLN A 285 -3.23 -14.93 5.66
CA GLN A 285 -3.89 -15.97 4.87
C GLN A 285 -5.19 -15.46 4.27
N LEU A 286 -5.62 -16.05 3.15
CA LEU A 286 -6.94 -15.77 2.59
C LEU A 286 -8.06 -16.05 3.61
N ASP A 287 -9.10 -15.24 3.58
CA ASP A 287 -10.31 -15.56 4.34
C ASP A 287 -10.89 -16.89 3.85
N SER A 288 -11.59 -17.61 4.74
CA SER A 288 -12.13 -18.95 4.43
C SER A 288 -13.09 -18.99 3.25
N TYR A 289 -13.72 -17.87 2.92
CA TYR A 289 -14.63 -17.71 1.79
C TYR A 289 -13.93 -17.28 0.49
N LEU A 290 -12.63 -17.01 0.53
CA LEU A 290 -11.81 -16.63 -0.62
C LEU A 290 -11.02 -17.83 -1.15
N ARG A 291 -10.73 -17.79 -2.45
CA ARG A 291 -9.84 -18.75 -3.12
C ARG A 291 -8.91 -18.01 -4.07
N PHE A 292 -7.75 -18.60 -4.34
CA PHE A 292 -6.83 -18.10 -5.36
C PHE A 292 -6.45 -19.22 -6.34
N PRO A 293 -6.56 -18.99 -7.66
CA PRO A 293 -7.19 -17.81 -8.28
C PRO A 293 -8.72 -17.78 -8.05
N PRO A 294 -9.36 -16.60 -8.01
CA PRO A 294 -10.81 -16.46 -7.93
C PRO A 294 -11.49 -16.92 -9.25
N ALA A 295 -12.81 -17.18 -9.19
CA ALA A 295 -13.61 -17.34 -10.42
C ALA A 295 -13.68 -16.04 -11.19
N VAL A 296 -13.65 -16.16 -12.52
CA VAL A 296 -13.79 -15.04 -13.48
C VAL A 296 -14.89 -15.36 -14.51
N ASP A 297 -15.56 -16.52 -14.39
CA ASP A 297 -16.55 -17.04 -15.34
C ASP A 297 -17.92 -16.36 -15.27
#